data_AF-A0A920J6L5-F1
#
_entry.id   AF-A0A920J6L5-F1
#
_cell.length_a   1.000
_cell.length_b   1.000
_cell.length_c   1.000
_cell.angle_alpha   90.00
_cell.angle_beta   90.00
_cell.angle_gamma   90.00
#
_symmetry.space_group_name_H-M   'P 1'
#
loop_
_entity.id
_entity.type
_entity.pdbx_description
1 polymer ?
#
loop_
_entity_poly.entity_id
_entity_poly.type
_entity_poly.pdbx_seq_one_letter_code
_entity_poly.pdbx_strand_id
1 'polypeptide(L)'
;MISSDEEFSSDIAAMIGASAAFLCPGAFSRTYWAARVGFIDGSYALNPSKKIMDQSFLDMVVAGTSEAVLMVESEASELNEDLMLALYCLVINLCR
;
A
#
# COMPACT_ATOMS: atom_id res chain seq x y z
N MET A 1 -16.52 -9.05 2.33
CA MET A 1 -15.48 -9.99 2.83
C MET A 1 -16.16 -11.32 3.13
N ILE A 2 -15.55 -12.44 2.72
CA ILE A 2 -16.10 -13.79 2.95
C ILE A 2 -15.29 -14.58 3.99
N SER A 3 -14.00 -14.27 4.12
CA SER A 3 -13.09 -14.71 5.18
C SER A 3 -12.11 -13.56 5.44
N SER A 4 -11.73 -13.34 6.70
CA SER A 4 -10.77 -12.32 7.08
C SER A 4 -9.81 -12.89 8.11
N ASP A 5 -8.54 -12.63 7.91
CA ASP A 5 -7.55 -12.75 8.98
C ASP A 5 -7.66 -11.49 9.85
N GLU A 6 -7.58 -11.63 11.17
CA GLU A 6 -7.57 -10.49 12.08
C GLU A 6 -6.22 -9.77 12.07
N GLU A 7 -5.14 -10.49 11.75
CA GLU A 7 -3.76 -9.97 11.76
C GLU A 7 -3.46 -9.06 10.57
N PHE A 8 -4.23 -9.14 9.48
CA PHE A 8 -4.00 -8.34 8.28
C PHE A 8 -5.20 -7.43 7.98
N SER A 9 -4.94 -6.23 7.48
CA SER A 9 -5.98 -5.36 6.96
C SER A 9 -6.50 -5.92 5.64
N SER A 10 -7.81 -6.03 5.51
CA SER A 10 -8.47 -6.48 4.29
C SER A 10 -8.52 -5.42 3.19
N ASP A 11 -8.12 -4.18 3.49
CA ASP A 11 -8.13 -3.03 2.58
C ASP A 11 -7.33 -3.32 1.30
N ILE A 12 -6.08 -3.78 1.45
CA ILE A 12 -5.19 -4.09 0.33
C ILE A 12 -5.75 -5.25 -0.50
N ALA A 13 -6.26 -6.30 0.15
CA ALA A 13 -6.88 -7.43 -0.53
C ALA A 13 -8.15 -7.03 -1.29
N ALA A 14 -8.96 -6.12 -0.74
CA ALA A 14 -10.13 -5.57 -1.40
C ALA A 14 -9.75 -4.72 -2.63
N MET A 15 -8.70 -3.90 -2.53
CA MET A 15 -8.20 -3.10 -3.66
C MET A 15 -7.67 -3.99 -4.79
N ILE A 16 -6.90 -5.03 -4.47
CA ILE A 16 -6.40 -6.00 -5.45
C ILE A 16 -7.56 -6.79 -6.08
N GLY A 17 -8.56 -7.18 -5.27
CA GLY A 17 -9.76 -7.86 -5.77
C GLY A 17 -10.58 -6.99 -6.72
N ALA A 18 -10.75 -5.71 -6.41
CA ALA A 18 -11.41 -4.73 -7.27
C ALA A 18 -10.64 -4.56 -8.60
N SER A 19 -9.31 -4.45 -8.53
CA SER A 19 -8.42 -4.40 -9.69
C SER A 19 -8.59 -5.63 -10.59
N ALA A 20 -8.62 -6.83 -10.03
CA ALA A 20 -8.86 -8.06 -10.78
C ALA A 20 -10.27 -8.13 -11.41
N ALA A 21 -11.29 -7.61 -10.72
CA ALA A 21 -12.66 -7.57 -11.25
C ALA A 21 -12.80 -6.64 -12.48
N PHE A 22 -11.98 -5.60 -12.58
CA PHE A 22 -11.94 -4.72 -13.76
C PHE A 22 -11.48 -5.41 -15.05
N LEU A 23 -10.87 -6.60 -14.97
CA LEU A 23 -10.52 -7.40 -16.14
C LEU A 23 -11.73 -8.03 -16.86
N CYS A 24 -12.95 -7.81 -16.37
CA CYS A 24 -14.16 -8.28 -17.01
C CYS A 24 -14.35 -7.64 -18.41
N PRO A 25 -14.71 -8.43 -19.45
CA PRO A 25 -14.90 -7.90 -20.80
C PRO A 25 -15.96 -6.79 -20.84
N GLY A 26 -15.54 -5.59 -21.25
CA GLY A 26 -16.39 -4.39 -21.33
C GLY A 26 -16.09 -3.32 -20.26
N ALA A 27 -15.24 -3.63 -19.27
CA ALA A 27 -14.76 -2.68 -18.27
C ALA A 27 -13.34 -2.17 -18.58
N PHE A 28 -12.88 -1.19 -17.78
CA PHE A 28 -11.59 -0.51 -17.93
C PHE A 28 -10.41 -1.51 -17.96
N SER A 29 -9.57 -1.44 -19.00
CA SER A 29 -8.55 -2.45 -19.30
C SER A 29 -7.23 -2.28 -18.53
N ARG A 30 -7.23 -1.60 -17.37
CA ARG A 30 -6.04 -1.37 -16.56
C ARG A 30 -6.24 -1.89 -15.15
N THR A 31 -5.40 -2.83 -14.77
CA THR A 31 -5.24 -3.24 -13.38
C THR A 31 -4.29 -2.27 -12.67
N TYR A 32 -4.51 -2.12 -11.38
CA TYR A 32 -3.61 -1.41 -10.47
C TYR A 32 -3.19 -2.36 -9.34
N TRP A 33 -2.02 -2.10 -8.78
CA TRP A 33 -1.52 -2.73 -7.57
C TRP A 33 -1.84 -1.83 -6.37
N ALA A 34 -1.85 -2.43 -5.18
CA ALA A 34 -1.95 -1.72 -3.92
C ALA A 34 -1.03 -2.36 -2.88
N ALA A 35 -0.39 -1.56 -2.05
CA ALA A 35 0.46 -2.02 -0.96
C ALA A 35 0.36 -1.07 0.24
N ARG A 36 0.53 -1.61 1.43
CA ARG A 36 0.74 -0.85 2.67
C ARG A 36 2.22 -0.84 3.01
N VAL A 37 2.74 0.31 3.43
CA VAL A 37 4.13 0.50 3.86
C VAL A 37 4.13 1.05 5.28
N GLY A 38 4.80 0.33 6.18
CA GLY A 38 5.09 0.78 7.54
C GLY A 38 6.55 1.19 7.70
N PHE A 39 6.84 1.96 8.76
CA PHE A 39 8.19 2.30 9.18
C PHE A 39 8.41 1.84 10.62
N ILE A 40 9.14 0.74 10.79
CA ILE A 40 9.41 0.09 12.09
C ILE A 40 10.92 -0.02 12.26
N ASP A 41 11.42 0.37 13.44
CA ASP A 41 12.85 0.26 13.81
C ASP A 41 13.84 0.83 12.76
N GLY A 42 13.47 1.96 12.13
CA GLY A 42 14.31 2.62 11.13
C GLY A 42 14.28 1.98 9.74
N SER A 43 13.41 1.00 9.50
CA SER A 43 13.28 0.28 8.23
C SER A 43 11.86 0.31 7.68
N TYR A 44 11.72 0.27 6.35
CA TYR A 44 10.42 0.17 5.68
C TYR A 44 9.97 -1.29 5.61
N ALA A 45 8.75 -1.57 6.06
CA ALA A 45 8.12 -2.89 5.98
C ALA A 45 6.96 -2.86 4.98
N LEU A 46 6.90 -3.86 4.09
CA LEU A 46 5.81 -4.02 3.11
C LEU A 46 4.72 -4.95 3.65
N ASN A 47 3.47 -4.52 3.54
CA ASN A 47 2.27 -5.19 4.05
C ASN A 47 2.47 -5.80 5.46
N PRO A 48 2.91 -5.01 6.46
CA PRO A 48 3.06 -5.49 7.83
C PRO A 48 1.70 -5.92 8.42
N SER A 49 1.74 -6.82 9.41
CA SER A 49 0.55 -7.19 10.18
C SER A 49 0.12 -6.05 11.11
N LYS A 50 -1.15 -6.04 11.54
CA LYS A 50 -1.71 -5.02 12.44
C LYS A 50 -0.90 -4.87 13.73
N LYS A 51 -0.44 -5.99 14.31
CA LYS A 51 0.40 -5.97 15.52
C LYS A 51 1.73 -5.24 15.32
N ILE A 52 2.30 -5.33 14.12
CA ILE A 52 3.54 -4.64 13.76
C ILE A 52 3.23 -3.17 13.43
N MET A 53 2.06 -2.90 12.83
CA MET A 53 1.59 -1.54 12.55
C MET A 53 1.35 -0.70 13.80
N ASP A 54 0.94 -1.31 14.92
CA ASP A 54 0.82 -0.60 16.21
C ASP A 54 2.16 -0.01 16.70
N GLN A 55 3.28 -0.54 16.21
CA GLN A 55 4.64 -0.06 16.52
C GLN A 55 5.22 0.81 15.40
N SER A 56 4.47 0.99 14.31
CA SER A 56 4.93 1.72 13.13
C SER A 56 4.78 3.22 13.32
N PHE A 57 5.81 3.97 12.92
CA PHE A 57 5.76 5.44 12.90
C PHE A 57 5.10 6.00 11.63
N LEU A 58 4.79 5.11 10.67
CA LEU A 58 4.18 5.41 9.38
C LEU A 58 3.11 4.37 9.06
N ASP A 59 1.92 4.80 8.68
CA ASP A 59 0.98 3.97 7.91
C ASP A 59 0.75 4.64 6.58
N MET A 60 1.26 4.05 5.50
CA MET A 60 1.00 4.52 4.14
C MET A 60 0.35 3.42 3.33
N VAL A 61 -0.78 3.74 2.72
CA VAL A 61 -1.41 2.95 1.65
C VAL A 61 -1.13 3.61 0.32
N VAL A 62 -0.63 2.83 -0.62
CA VAL A 62 -0.33 3.29 -1.97
C VAL A 62 -0.99 2.40 -3.00
N ALA A 63 -1.48 3.02 -4.07
CA ALA A 63 -1.99 2.32 -5.24
C ALA A 63 -1.50 2.96 -6.53
N GLY A 64 -1.20 2.11 -7.52
CA GLY A 64 -0.61 2.54 -8.77
C GLY A 64 -0.79 1.52 -9.88
N THR A 65 -0.44 1.93 -11.10
CA THR A 65 -0.26 1.03 -12.24
C THR A 65 1.23 0.72 -12.42
N SER A 66 1.58 -0.09 -13.42
CA SER A 66 2.98 -0.34 -13.77
C SER A 66 3.74 0.90 -14.27
N GLU A 67 3.02 1.97 -14.61
CA GLU A 67 3.61 3.18 -15.21
C GLU A 67 3.62 4.37 -14.25
N ALA A 68 2.66 4.44 -13.34
CA ALA A 68 2.47 5.60 -12.49
C ALA A 68 1.76 5.26 -11.19
N VAL A 69 2.13 5.99 -10.14
CA VAL A 69 1.42 6.04 -8.86
C VAL A 69 0.12 6.82 -9.05
N LEU A 70 -1.00 6.28 -8.58
CA LEU A 70 -2.32 6.89 -8.74
C LEU A 70 -2.80 7.57 -7.46
N MET A 71 -2.57 6.93 -6.31
CA MET A 71 -3.09 7.37 -5.02
C MET A 71 -2.11 7.01 -3.92
N VAL A 72 -1.96 7.92 -2.97
CA VAL A 72 -1.16 7.75 -1.77
C VAL A 72 -1.96 8.34 -0.60
N GLU A 73 -2.20 7.53 0.42
CA GLU A 73 -2.82 7.93 1.69
C GLU A 73 -1.85 7.59 2.80
N SER A 74 -1.47 8.57 3.62
CA SER A 74 -0.44 8.37 4.62
C SER A 74 -0.74 9.09 5.92
N GLU A 75 -0.51 8.40 7.02
CA GLU A 75 -0.48 8.91 8.37
C GLU A 75 0.93 8.70 8.95
N ALA A 76 1.55 9.76 9.46
CA ALA A 76 2.92 9.75 9.94
C ALA A 76 3.03 10.49 11.28
N SER A 77 3.76 9.90 12.23
CA SER A 77 4.06 10.52 13.53
C SER A 77 5.37 11.31 13.45
N GLU A 78 5.29 12.56 13.00
CA GLU A 78 6.43 13.51 12.92
C GLU A 78 7.69 12.95 12.21
N LEU A 79 7.49 12.25 11.08
CA LEU A 79 8.60 11.78 10.26
C LEU A 79 9.34 12.93 9.56
N ASN A 80 10.65 12.80 9.47
CA ASN A 80 11.49 13.74 8.74
C ASN A 80 11.18 13.70 7.23
N GLU A 81 11.28 14.85 6.55
CA GLU A 81 10.98 14.99 5.11
C GLU A 81 11.87 14.07 4.25
N ASP A 82 13.13 13.86 4.65
CA ASP A 82 14.05 12.95 3.95
C ASP A 82 13.53 11.51 3.91
N LEU A 83 12.90 11.04 5.00
CA LEU A 83 12.29 9.70 5.06
C LEU A 83 11.03 9.62 4.21
N MET A 84 10.27 10.71 4.11
CA MET A 84 9.12 10.80 3.20
C MET A 84 9.57 10.77 1.73
N LEU A 85 10.70 11.41 1.39
CA LEU A 85 11.24 11.41 0.03
C LEU A 85 11.77 10.02 -0.36
N ALA A 86 12.48 9.36 0.53
CA ALA A 86 12.94 7.98 0.34
C ALA A 86 11.75 7.02 0.15
N LEU A 87 10.66 7.24 0.89
CA LEU A 87 9.42 6.49 0.76
C LEU A 87 8.76 6.68 -0.61
N TYR A 88 8.65 7.90 -1.15
CA TYR A 88 8.16 8.12 -2.52
C TYR A 88 9.03 7.39 -3.56
N CYS A 89 10.35 7.37 -3.36
CA CYS A 89 11.25 6.64 -4.23
C CYS A 89 11.04 5.12 -4.14
N LEU A 90 10.82 4.58 -2.94
CA LEU A 90 10.47 3.17 -2.72
C LEU A 90 9.17 2.81 -3.46
N VAL A 91 8.14 3.65 -3.32
CA VAL A 91 6.85 3.50 -3.99
C VAL A 91 7.00 3.44 -5.52
N ILE A 92 7.82 4.32 -6.09
CA ILE A 92 8.09 4.33 -7.54
C ILE A 92 8.82 3.04 -7.96
N ASN A 93 9.67 2.48 -7.12
CA ASN A 93 10.30 1.19 -7.40
C ASN A 93 9.31 0.02 -7.30
N LEU A 94 8.28 0.11 -6.45
CA LEU A 94 7.20 -0.88 -6.38
C LEU A 94 6.26 -0.83 -7.60
N CYS A 95 6.21 0.29 -8.33
CA CYS A 95 5.52 0.39 -9.61
C CYS A 95 6.16 -0.47 -10.72
N ARG A 96 7.44 -0.86 -10.59
CA ARG A 96 8.18 -1.61 -11.62
C ARG A 96 8.12 -3.11 -11.42
#